data_AF-A0A0M4D7A6-F1
#
_entry.id   AF-A0A0M4D7A6-F1
#
_cell.length_a   1.000
_cell.length_b   1.000
_cell.length_c   1.000
_cell.angle_alpha   90.00
_cell.angle_beta   90.00
_cell.angle_gamma   90.00
#
_symmetry.space_group_name_H-M   'P 1'
#
loop_
_entity.id
_entity.type
_entity.pdbx_description
1 polymer ?
#
loop_
_entity_poly.entity_id
_entity_poly.type
_entity_poly.pdbx_seq_one_letter_code
_entity_poly.pdbx_strand_id
1 'polypeptide(L)'
;MNQTLRAPSLDRPLIDACYLQALTLLRRNATPAGILAASRTESARARNYDTIFGRDAAICALGMAASKEPDLISCARAGLLTLGRRQAANGQIANFVRPDSGEVDFWYTGCIDATLWWLIALHSFDERVPGSDLGAQLAPQIEGSLRWLACQEHPAWGLLQQNEASDWADIMPRSGFVLYTNALWFRVKELYGLAGAGQTRQSAGELFYPFAETLPTSQRMRRMTDNIREGMPPSPFFLSFVNFTSWGLEADLLANTLALLTGLADPSHGERIVSAVIEGGAHRPYPLRVVGTPIEPGDPHWRPYMLRHEQNLPWQYHNGGSWPFAGAFWILALDRLGKREEAWEELEVLALANQVNDWEFNEWFHGTSGAPMGMAGQSWNAAMFLLAYHTLTDRTPRMT
;
A
#
# COMPACT_ATOMS: atom_id res chain seq x y z
N MET A 1 -14.31 -19.56 30.13
CA MET A 1 -14.88 -18.73 31.21
C MET A 1 -14.39 -17.31 30.98
N ASN A 2 -15.31 -16.44 30.59
CA ASN A 2 -15.18 -15.00 30.26
C ASN A 2 -14.04 -14.57 29.32
N GLN A 3 -14.26 -14.77 28.01
CA GLN A 3 -13.70 -13.88 26.99
C GLN A 3 -14.45 -12.55 27.07
N THR A 4 -13.80 -11.53 27.60
CA THR A 4 -14.27 -10.15 27.55
C THR A 4 -14.19 -9.70 26.09
N LEU A 5 -15.31 -9.78 25.36
CA LEU A 5 -15.54 -8.90 24.21
C LEU A 5 -15.29 -7.48 24.74
N ARG A 6 -14.21 -6.84 24.30
CA ARG A 6 -13.95 -5.44 24.66
C ARG A 6 -15.11 -4.64 24.07
N ALA A 7 -15.91 -4.03 24.94
CA ALA A 7 -17.06 -3.25 24.52
C ALA A 7 -16.59 -2.14 23.56
N PRO A 8 -17.35 -1.88 22.47
CA PRO A 8 -17.12 -0.74 21.60
C PRO A 8 -17.04 0.56 22.41
N SER A 9 -16.19 1.47 21.97
CA SER A 9 -16.03 2.77 22.61
C SER A 9 -17.30 3.58 22.33
N LEU A 10 -18.19 3.67 23.32
CA LEU A 10 -19.56 4.22 23.27
C LEU A 10 -19.73 5.65 22.66
N ASP A 11 -18.66 6.30 22.23
CA ASP A 11 -18.66 7.65 21.67
C ASP A 11 -18.63 7.72 20.13
N ARG A 12 -18.46 6.59 19.41
CA ARG A 12 -18.33 6.57 17.92
C ARG A 12 -19.07 5.40 17.24
N PRO A 13 -20.42 5.41 17.21
CA PRO A 13 -21.24 4.26 16.79
C PRO A 13 -21.00 3.80 15.34
N LEU A 14 -20.68 4.72 14.41
CA LEU A 14 -20.39 4.34 13.02
C LEU A 14 -19.09 3.55 12.90
N ILE A 15 -18.05 3.96 13.62
CA ILE A 15 -16.75 3.27 13.64
C ILE A 15 -16.91 1.87 14.23
N ASP A 16 -17.65 1.76 15.33
CA ASP A 16 -17.92 0.47 15.97
C ASP A 16 -18.72 -0.48 15.06
N ALA A 17 -19.72 0.04 14.35
CA ALA A 17 -20.47 -0.73 13.35
C ALA A 17 -19.55 -1.19 12.21
N CYS A 18 -18.71 -0.31 11.68
CA CYS A 18 -17.74 -0.64 10.63
C CYS A 18 -16.73 -1.69 11.08
N TYR A 19 -16.27 -1.62 12.34
CA TYR A 19 -15.37 -2.61 12.94
C TYR A 19 -16.00 -4.01 12.90
N LEU A 20 -17.25 -4.15 13.35
CA LEU A 20 -17.96 -5.43 13.35
C LEU A 20 -18.20 -5.96 11.92
N GLN A 21 -18.51 -5.07 10.98
CA GLN A 21 -18.72 -5.43 9.58
C GLN A 21 -17.42 -5.84 8.89
N ALA A 22 -16.30 -5.19 9.22
CA ALA A 22 -14.97 -5.57 8.74
C ALA A 22 -14.59 -6.99 9.21
N LEU A 23 -14.85 -7.32 10.49
CA LEU A 23 -14.65 -8.68 11.01
C LEU A 23 -15.50 -9.71 10.26
N THR A 24 -16.78 -9.40 10.05
CA THR A 24 -17.72 -10.26 9.32
C THR A 24 -17.24 -10.51 7.88
N LEU A 25 -16.81 -9.46 7.18
CA LEU A 25 -16.32 -9.57 5.81
C LEU A 25 -15.05 -10.43 5.72
N LEU A 26 -14.07 -10.20 6.58
CA LEU A 26 -12.83 -10.97 6.57
C LEU A 26 -13.07 -12.46 6.86
N ARG A 27 -13.98 -12.77 7.80
CA ARG A 27 -14.42 -14.14 8.06
C ARG A 27 -15.10 -14.78 6.85
N ARG A 28 -15.94 -14.02 6.15
CA ARG A 28 -16.61 -14.47 4.91
C ARG A 28 -15.61 -14.77 3.79
N ASN A 29 -14.55 -13.97 3.69
CA ASN A 29 -13.51 -14.10 2.65
C ASN A 29 -12.38 -15.06 3.04
N ALA A 30 -12.36 -15.58 4.27
CA ALA A 30 -11.33 -16.49 4.74
C ALA A 30 -11.41 -17.85 4.04
N THR A 31 -10.26 -18.44 3.76
CA THR A 31 -10.11 -19.81 3.24
C THR A 31 -9.01 -20.54 4.01
N PRO A 32 -8.95 -21.88 3.92
CA PRO A 32 -7.84 -22.64 4.53
C PRO A 32 -6.45 -22.25 4.00
N ALA A 33 -6.37 -21.69 2.79
CA ALA A 33 -5.11 -21.28 2.17
C ALA A 33 -4.74 -19.81 2.47
N GLY A 34 -5.66 -19.01 3.01
CA GLY A 34 -5.47 -17.58 3.23
C GLY A 34 -6.73 -16.77 2.94
N ILE A 35 -6.55 -15.46 2.78
CA ILE A 35 -7.63 -14.51 2.54
C ILE A 35 -7.79 -14.22 1.05
N LEU A 36 -9.02 -14.24 0.54
CA LEU A 36 -9.31 -13.82 -0.84
C LEU A 36 -9.20 -12.31 -0.99
N ALA A 37 -8.90 -11.80 -2.20
CA ALA A 37 -8.92 -10.35 -2.45
C ALA A 37 -10.32 -9.76 -2.21
N ALA A 38 -11.37 -10.39 -2.76
CA ALA A 38 -12.75 -9.97 -2.55
C ALA A 38 -13.71 -11.13 -2.30
N SER A 39 -14.95 -10.80 -1.93
CA SER A 39 -16.01 -11.79 -1.74
C SER A 39 -16.35 -12.52 -3.04
N ARG A 40 -16.60 -13.83 -2.92
CA ARG A 40 -16.93 -14.69 -4.05
C ARG A 40 -18.26 -14.27 -4.68
N THR A 41 -18.16 -13.73 -5.88
CA THR A 41 -19.27 -13.44 -6.81
C THR A 41 -18.89 -13.94 -8.20
N GLU A 42 -19.84 -14.01 -9.13
CA GLU A 42 -19.54 -14.36 -10.52
C GLU A 42 -18.53 -13.39 -11.15
N SER A 43 -18.71 -12.08 -10.90
CA SER A 43 -17.79 -11.03 -11.33
C SER A 43 -16.38 -11.21 -10.74
N ALA A 44 -16.30 -11.50 -9.43
CA ALA A 44 -15.02 -11.73 -8.77
C ALA A 44 -14.28 -12.93 -9.38
N ARG A 45 -14.99 -14.03 -9.64
CA ARG A 45 -14.41 -15.23 -10.30
C ARG A 45 -13.90 -14.91 -11.71
N ALA A 46 -14.69 -14.20 -12.51
CA ALA A 46 -14.33 -13.84 -13.87
C ALA A 46 -13.07 -12.97 -13.96
N ARG A 47 -12.74 -12.22 -12.88
CA ARG A 47 -11.57 -11.34 -12.79
C ARG A 47 -10.52 -11.79 -11.76
N ASN A 48 -10.58 -13.03 -11.30
CA ASN A 48 -9.68 -13.64 -10.31
C ASN A 48 -9.66 -13.00 -8.90
N TYR A 49 -10.60 -12.13 -8.54
CA TYR A 49 -10.68 -11.55 -7.19
C TYR A 49 -11.06 -12.57 -6.10
N ASP A 50 -11.46 -13.79 -6.48
CA ASP A 50 -11.64 -14.92 -5.57
C ASP A 50 -10.34 -15.71 -5.33
N THR A 51 -9.19 -15.11 -5.60
CA THR A 51 -7.86 -15.70 -5.37
C THR A 51 -7.09 -14.94 -4.27
N ILE A 52 -5.97 -15.51 -3.83
CA ILE A 52 -5.10 -14.91 -2.81
C ILE A 52 -4.05 -14.06 -3.54
N PHE A 53 -4.31 -12.77 -3.68
CA PHE A 53 -3.32 -11.83 -4.22
C PHE A 53 -2.19 -11.61 -3.20
N GLY A 54 -0.94 -11.66 -3.65
CA GLY A 54 0.24 -11.60 -2.80
C GLY A 54 0.31 -10.32 -1.97
N ARG A 55 0.10 -9.18 -2.64
CA ARG A 55 0.01 -7.87 -2.01
C ARG A 55 -1.18 -7.76 -1.07
N ASP A 56 -2.37 -8.06 -1.55
CA ASP A 56 -3.62 -7.90 -0.80
C ASP A 56 -3.62 -8.74 0.47
N ALA A 57 -3.21 -10.01 0.38
CA ALA A 57 -3.13 -10.91 1.53
C ALA A 57 -2.04 -10.47 2.54
N ALA A 58 -0.90 -9.96 2.06
CA ALA A 58 0.13 -9.41 2.93
C ALA A 58 -0.33 -8.13 3.65
N ILE A 59 -0.99 -7.20 2.95
CA ILE A 59 -1.60 -6.01 3.55
C ILE A 59 -2.71 -6.41 4.55
N CYS A 60 -3.55 -7.37 4.19
CA CYS A 60 -4.59 -7.89 5.09
C CYS A 60 -4.00 -8.45 6.38
N ALA A 61 -2.86 -9.16 6.30
CA ALA A 61 -2.21 -9.74 7.46
C ALA A 61 -1.84 -8.71 8.53
N LEU A 62 -1.53 -7.46 8.15
CA LEU A 62 -1.24 -6.37 9.10
C LEU A 62 -2.44 -6.08 10.01
N GLY A 63 -3.62 -5.90 9.40
CA GLY A 63 -4.86 -5.61 10.10
C GLY A 63 -5.46 -6.81 10.83
N MET A 64 -5.39 -7.99 10.22
CA MET A 64 -5.84 -9.24 10.81
C MET A 64 -5.02 -9.59 12.06
N ALA A 65 -3.69 -9.40 12.03
CA ALA A 65 -2.85 -9.55 13.22
C ALA A 65 -3.16 -8.49 14.29
N ALA A 66 -3.34 -7.22 13.90
CA ALA A 66 -3.70 -6.15 14.82
C ALA A 66 -5.05 -6.37 15.51
N SER A 67 -5.99 -7.06 14.85
CA SER A 67 -7.33 -7.33 15.37
C SER A 67 -7.36 -8.14 16.67
N LYS A 68 -6.32 -8.95 16.91
CA LYS A 68 -6.24 -9.94 18.01
C LYS A 68 -7.31 -11.03 17.95
N GLU A 69 -8.04 -11.15 16.84
CA GLU A 69 -9.02 -12.21 16.61
C GLU A 69 -8.30 -13.50 16.18
N PRO A 70 -8.40 -14.61 16.94
CA PRO A 70 -7.61 -15.82 16.69
C PRO A 70 -7.83 -16.45 15.31
N ASP A 71 -9.06 -16.40 14.81
CA ASP A 71 -9.43 -16.94 13.50
C ASP A 71 -8.84 -16.10 12.35
N LEU A 72 -8.86 -14.78 12.47
CA LEU A 72 -8.21 -13.88 11.51
C LEU A 72 -6.69 -14.01 11.55
N ILE A 73 -6.09 -14.12 12.74
CA ILE A 73 -4.64 -14.38 12.87
C ILE A 73 -4.28 -15.70 12.17
N SER A 74 -5.07 -16.76 12.37
CA SER A 74 -4.85 -18.05 11.70
C SER A 74 -4.95 -17.96 10.17
N CYS A 75 -5.95 -17.23 9.66
CA CYS A 75 -6.12 -17.01 8.23
C CYS A 75 -4.97 -16.18 7.61
N ALA A 76 -4.51 -15.14 8.30
CA ALA A 76 -3.35 -14.34 7.86
C ALA A 76 -2.07 -15.19 7.82
N ARG A 77 -1.85 -16.01 8.85
CA ARG A 77 -0.75 -16.98 8.91
C ARG A 77 -0.79 -17.95 7.73
N ALA A 78 -1.97 -18.49 7.40
CA ALA A 78 -2.16 -19.39 6.27
C ALA A 78 -1.83 -18.70 4.94
N GLY A 79 -2.28 -17.46 4.73
CA GLY A 79 -1.98 -16.68 3.53
C GLY A 79 -0.49 -16.45 3.32
N LEU A 80 0.23 -15.99 4.36
CA LEU A 80 1.67 -15.76 4.29
C LEU A 80 2.45 -17.04 3.98
N LEU A 81 2.05 -18.18 4.57
CA LEU A 81 2.63 -19.49 4.25
C LEU A 81 2.36 -19.92 2.82
N THR A 82 1.12 -19.75 2.34
CA THR A 82 0.74 -20.12 0.97
C THR A 82 1.58 -19.37 -0.05
N LEU A 83 1.74 -18.05 0.13
CA LEU A 83 2.56 -17.22 -0.73
C LEU A 83 4.03 -17.66 -0.73
N GLY A 84 4.61 -17.91 0.44
CA GLY A 84 5.99 -18.39 0.56
C GLY A 84 6.21 -19.77 -0.08
N ARG A 85 5.28 -20.72 0.15
CA ARG A 85 5.38 -22.08 -0.42
C ARG A 85 5.20 -22.12 -1.94
N ARG A 86 4.63 -21.07 -2.52
CA ARG A 86 4.38 -20.90 -3.95
C ARG A 86 5.29 -19.86 -4.60
N GLN A 87 6.34 -19.43 -3.91
CA GLN A 87 7.36 -18.54 -4.43
C GLN A 87 8.01 -19.11 -5.70
N ALA A 88 8.33 -18.23 -6.65
CA ALA A 88 9.09 -18.61 -7.84
C ALA A 88 10.51 -19.05 -7.47
N ALA A 89 11.13 -19.87 -8.34
CA ALA A 89 12.49 -20.36 -8.13
C ALA A 89 13.55 -19.25 -8.02
N ASN A 90 13.28 -18.06 -8.58
CA ASN A 90 14.17 -16.90 -8.49
C ASN A 90 13.97 -16.07 -7.22
N GLY A 91 12.98 -16.38 -6.38
CA GLY A 91 12.66 -15.66 -5.15
C GLY A 91 11.46 -14.71 -5.22
N GLN A 92 10.85 -14.49 -6.38
CA GLN A 92 9.69 -13.61 -6.50
C GLN A 92 8.44 -14.23 -5.84
N ILE A 93 7.69 -13.43 -5.07
CA ILE A 93 6.35 -13.80 -4.58
C ILE A 93 5.31 -13.56 -5.67
N ALA A 94 4.37 -14.49 -5.82
CA ALA A 94 3.34 -14.47 -6.84
C ALA A 94 2.40 -13.25 -6.72
N ASN A 95 1.91 -12.78 -7.86
CA ASN A 95 0.84 -11.80 -7.98
C ASN A 95 -0.44 -12.34 -7.35
N PHE A 96 -0.84 -13.56 -7.73
CA PHE A 96 -1.88 -14.30 -7.02
C PHE A 96 -1.62 -15.81 -6.98
N VAL A 97 -2.27 -16.46 -6.01
CA VAL A 97 -2.38 -17.92 -5.91
C VAL A 97 -3.86 -18.29 -5.86
N ARG A 98 -4.32 -19.15 -6.78
CA ARG A 98 -5.69 -19.68 -6.73
C ARG A 98 -5.79 -20.73 -5.63
N PRO A 99 -6.66 -20.56 -4.62
CA PRO A 99 -6.72 -21.45 -3.47
C PRO A 99 -7.13 -22.89 -3.83
N ASP A 100 -8.02 -23.04 -4.82
CA ASP A 100 -8.60 -24.34 -5.17
C ASP A 100 -7.68 -25.19 -6.06
N SER A 101 -6.97 -24.58 -7.02
CA SER A 101 -6.09 -25.28 -7.97
C SER A 101 -4.61 -25.21 -7.60
N GLY A 102 -4.19 -24.23 -6.80
CA GLY A 102 -2.78 -23.92 -6.55
C GLY A 102 -2.08 -23.26 -7.74
N GLU A 103 -2.82 -22.83 -8.77
CA GLU A 103 -2.32 -22.01 -9.88
C GLU A 103 -1.67 -20.73 -9.34
N VAL A 104 -0.53 -20.37 -9.93
CA VAL A 104 0.25 -19.19 -9.56
C VAL A 104 0.41 -18.27 -10.77
N ASP A 105 0.27 -16.96 -10.54
CA ASP A 105 0.53 -15.92 -11.53
C ASP A 105 1.62 -14.98 -11.03
N PHE A 106 2.49 -14.51 -11.92
CA PHE A 106 3.60 -13.59 -11.59
C PHE A 106 3.49 -12.25 -12.31
N TRP A 107 2.32 -11.96 -12.90
CA TRP A 107 2.02 -10.79 -13.72
C TRP A 107 2.87 -10.64 -15.00
N TYR A 108 2.37 -9.89 -15.98
CA TYR A 108 3.00 -9.73 -17.30
C TYR A 108 4.47 -9.28 -17.24
N THR A 109 4.74 -8.25 -16.44
CA THR A 109 6.06 -7.59 -16.33
C THR A 109 6.75 -7.88 -15.01
N GLY A 110 6.21 -8.80 -14.21
CA GLY A 110 6.59 -9.02 -12.81
C GLY A 110 5.79 -8.14 -11.84
N CYS A 111 5.62 -8.60 -10.61
CA CYS A 111 4.95 -7.90 -9.51
C CYS A 111 5.95 -7.72 -8.34
N ILE A 112 6.62 -6.56 -8.29
CA ILE A 112 7.72 -6.34 -7.33
C ILE A 112 7.21 -6.14 -5.91
N ASP A 113 6.05 -5.51 -5.78
CA ASP A 113 5.51 -5.09 -4.48
C ASP A 113 4.85 -6.21 -3.71
N ALA A 114 4.36 -7.27 -4.36
CA ALA A 114 3.92 -8.49 -3.69
C ALA A 114 5.04 -9.08 -2.81
N THR A 115 6.29 -9.09 -3.33
CA THR A 115 7.47 -9.56 -2.58
C THR A 115 7.81 -8.63 -1.42
N LEU A 116 7.76 -7.31 -1.65
CA LEU A 116 8.04 -6.32 -0.61
C LEU A 116 7.02 -6.36 0.52
N TRP A 117 5.73 -6.37 0.19
CA TRP A 117 4.65 -6.46 1.18
C TRP A 117 4.68 -7.76 1.95
N TRP A 118 4.96 -8.90 1.30
CA TRP A 118 5.06 -10.19 1.98
C TRP A 118 6.18 -10.18 3.03
N LEU A 119 7.35 -9.62 2.71
CA LEU A 119 8.45 -9.45 3.67
C LEU A 119 8.08 -8.53 4.84
N ILE A 120 7.42 -7.40 4.57
CA ILE A 120 6.97 -6.46 5.61
C ILE A 120 5.91 -7.13 6.51
N ALA A 121 4.97 -7.86 5.92
CA ALA A 121 3.89 -8.53 6.62
C ALA A 121 4.41 -9.67 7.50
N LEU A 122 5.38 -10.47 7.04
CA LEU A 122 6.00 -11.51 7.85
C LEU A 122 6.64 -10.96 9.12
N HIS A 123 7.50 -9.94 8.97
CA HIS A 123 8.14 -9.31 10.12
C HIS A 123 7.11 -8.72 11.08
N SER A 124 6.15 -7.96 10.55
CA SER A 124 5.09 -7.34 11.36
C SER A 124 4.20 -8.38 12.05
N PHE A 125 3.98 -9.54 11.43
CA PHE A 125 3.19 -10.62 11.99
C PHE A 125 3.90 -11.28 13.17
N ASP A 126 5.19 -11.62 13.02
CA ASP A 126 5.99 -12.20 14.10
C ASP A 126 6.15 -11.25 15.30
N GLU A 127 6.26 -9.94 15.06
CA GLU A 127 6.27 -8.93 16.13
C GLU A 127 4.94 -8.84 16.89
N ARG A 128 3.81 -8.99 16.19
CA ARG A 128 2.47 -8.78 16.76
C ARG A 128 1.85 -10.01 17.37
N VAL A 129 2.27 -11.20 16.95
CA VAL A 129 1.68 -12.49 17.34
C VAL A 129 2.71 -13.27 18.16
N PRO A 130 2.65 -13.20 19.50
CA PRO A 130 3.61 -13.88 20.37
C PRO A 130 3.68 -15.38 20.08
N GLY A 131 4.91 -15.89 19.94
CA GLY A 131 5.15 -17.29 19.61
C GLY A 131 4.97 -17.64 18.13
N SER A 132 4.66 -16.66 17.27
CA SER A 132 4.81 -16.84 15.83
C SER A 132 6.29 -16.99 15.47
N ASP A 133 6.56 -17.96 14.59
CA ASP A 133 7.88 -18.34 14.09
C ASP A 133 7.88 -18.37 12.55
N LEU A 134 7.00 -17.58 11.91
CA LEU A 134 6.83 -17.62 10.45
C LEU A 134 8.14 -17.23 9.73
N GLY A 135 8.83 -16.21 10.21
CA GLY A 135 10.12 -15.79 9.66
C GLY A 135 11.16 -16.91 9.72
N ALA A 136 11.19 -17.68 10.83
CA ALA A 136 12.08 -18.83 10.95
C ALA A 136 11.66 -19.98 10.02
N GLN A 137 10.36 -20.27 9.93
CA GLN A 137 9.82 -21.33 9.05
C GLN A 137 10.04 -21.05 7.57
N LEU A 138 10.03 -19.77 7.18
CA LEU A 138 10.15 -19.29 5.80
C LEU A 138 11.52 -18.68 5.50
N ALA A 139 12.54 -18.94 6.33
CA ALA A 139 13.87 -18.36 6.17
C ALA A 139 14.48 -18.57 4.76
N PRO A 140 14.39 -19.76 4.12
CA PRO A 140 14.86 -19.93 2.75
C PRO A 140 14.12 -19.06 1.72
N GLN A 141 12.80 -18.89 1.90
CA GLN A 141 11.98 -18.07 1.02
C GLN A 141 12.26 -16.58 1.22
N ILE A 142 12.50 -16.15 2.46
CA ILE A 142 12.94 -14.79 2.77
C ILE A 142 14.29 -14.52 2.10
N GLU A 143 15.26 -15.41 2.23
CA GLU A 143 16.57 -15.25 1.58
C GLU A 143 16.43 -15.17 0.05
N GLY A 144 15.61 -16.03 -0.54
CA GLY A 144 15.28 -15.99 -1.96
C GLY A 144 14.68 -14.65 -2.39
N SER A 145 13.70 -14.14 -1.64
CA SER A 145 13.05 -12.84 -1.91
C SER A 145 14.03 -11.68 -1.84
N LEU A 146 14.87 -11.65 -0.80
CA LEU A 146 15.87 -10.61 -0.61
C LEU A 146 16.94 -10.63 -1.71
N ARG A 147 17.38 -11.82 -2.12
CA ARG A 147 18.30 -12.01 -3.24
C ARG A 147 17.68 -11.56 -4.55
N TRP A 148 16.41 -11.90 -4.78
CA TRP A 148 15.67 -11.45 -5.94
C TRP A 148 15.67 -9.91 -5.99
N LEU A 149 15.20 -9.24 -4.94
CA LEU A 149 15.16 -7.77 -4.83
C LEU A 149 16.53 -7.13 -5.05
N ALA A 150 17.61 -7.72 -4.49
CA ALA A 150 18.96 -7.23 -4.71
C ALA A 150 19.40 -7.27 -6.19
N CYS A 151 18.87 -8.19 -7.01
CA CYS A 151 19.12 -8.20 -8.44
C CYS A 151 18.40 -7.08 -9.21
N GLN A 152 17.37 -6.43 -8.63
CA GLN A 152 16.70 -5.26 -9.21
C GLN A 152 17.27 -3.94 -8.67
N GLU A 153 18.13 -3.99 -7.65
CA GLU A 153 18.68 -2.81 -7.02
C GLU A 153 19.79 -2.16 -7.86
N HIS A 154 19.69 -0.85 -8.06
CA HIS A 154 20.75 -0.09 -8.70
C HIS A 154 21.97 0.01 -7.77
N PRO A 155 23.16 -0.48 -8.19
CA PRO A 155 24.29 -0.72 -7.29
C PRO A 155 24.88 0.55 -6.67
N ALA A 156 24.70 1.71 -7.31
CA ALA A 156 25.23 2.98 -6.79
C ALA A 156 24.21 3.78 -5.97
N TRP A 157 22.91 3.49 -6.11
CA TRP A 157 21.85 4.30 -5.52
C TRP A 157 21.05 3.54 -4.47
N GLY A 158 21.16 2.21 -4.43
CA GLY A 158 20.39 1.40 -3.50
C GLY A 158 18.87 1.50 -3.73
N LEU A 159 18.45 1.82 -4.96
CA LEU A 159 17.05 1.97 -5.34
C LEU A 159 16.65 0.84 -6.28
N LEU A 160 15.47 0.26 -6.08
CA LEU A 160 14.91 -0.75 -6.96
C LEU A 160 14.42 -0.13 -8.27
N GLN A 161 14.67 -0.84 -9.36
CA GLN A 161 14.12 -0.55 -10.68
C GLN A 161 12.92 -1.46 -10.99
N GLN A 162 11.91 -0.91 -11.66
CA GLN A 162 10.74 -1.66 -12.14
C GLN A 162 10.26 -1.21 -13.52
N ASN A 163 9.45 -2.06 -14.15
CA ASN A 163 8.72 -1.72 -15.38
C ASN A 163 7.42 -0.97 -15.07
N GLU A 164 6.77 -0.43 -16.12
CA GLU A 164 5.39 0.07 -16.01
C GLU A 164 4.45 -1.05 -15.57
N ALA A 165 3.42 -0.66 -14.81
CA ALA A 165 2.38 -1.57 -14.32
C ALA A 165 2.90 -2.78 -13.52
N SER A 166 4.06 -2.69 -12.85
CA SER A 166 4.66 -3.81 -12.08
C SER A 166 4.38 -3.76 -10.56
N ASP A 167 3.48 -2.90 -10.13
CA ASP A 167 3.07 -2.73 -8.74
C ASP A 167 1.54 -2.60 -8.64
N TRP A 168 1.04 -2.25 -7.46
CA TRP A 168 -0.38 -2.07 -7.19
C TRP A 168 -1.13 -1.23 -8.23
N ALA A 169 -0.46 -0.24 -8.83
CA ALA A 169 -1.02 0.63 -9.84
C ALA A 169 -0.77 0.04 -11.24
N ASP A 170 -1.32 -1.15 -11.49
CA ASP A 170 -1.09 -2.00 -12.67
C ASP A 170 -1.65 -1.46 -14.01
N ILE A 171 -2.12 -0.20 -14.01
CA ILE A 171 -2.54 0.56 -15.21
C ILE A 171 -1.91 1.97 -15.19
N MET A 172 -0.75 2.15 -14.56
CA MET A 172 -0.04 3.44 -14.51
C MET A 172 1.34 3.41 -15.19
N PRO A 173 1.78 4.52 -15.80
CA PRO A 173 3.02 4.61 -16.60
C PRO A 173 4.31 4.72 -15.76
N ARG A 174 4.28 4.25 -14.52
CA ARG A 174 5.37 4.45 -13.56
C ARG A 174 6.45 3.40 -13.78
N SER A 175 7.64 3.83 -14.16
CA SER A 175 8.77 2.94 -14.48
C SER A 175 10.11 3.54 -14.06
N GLY A 176 11.17 2.74 -14.11
CA GLY A 176 12.48 3.14 -13.62
C GLY A 176 12.50 3.06 -12.10
N PHE A 177 12.80 4.17 -11.43
CA PHE A 177 12.70 4.27 -9.98
C PHE A 177 11.31 4.77 -9.62
N VAL A 178 10.57 4.00 -8.83
CA VAL A 178 9.20 4.36 -8.39
C VAL A 178 9.19 4.56 -6.88
N LEU A 179 8.60 5.66 -6.42
CA LEU A 179 8.59 6.05 -5.01
C LEU A 179 7.91 4.99 -4.13
N TYR A 180 6.75 4.50 -4.56
CA TYR A 180 5.97 3.48 -3.85
C TYR A 180 6.86 2.27 -3.48
N THR A 181 7.47 1.67 -4.49
CA THR A 181 8.35 0.50 -4.35
C THR A 181 9.59 0.81 -3.50
N ASN A 182 10.19 1.99 -3.66
CA ASN A 182 11.40 2.34 -2.92
C ASN A 182 11.13 2.74 -1.46
N ALA A 183 9.94 3.25 -1.14
CA ALA A 183 9.51 3.43 0.24
C ALA A 183 9.37 2.08 0.96
N LEU A 184 8.78 1.08 0.29
CA LEU A 184 8.68 -0.28 0.81
C LEU A 184 10.05 -0.96 0.89
N TRP A 185 10.93 -0.76 -0.10
CA TRP A 185 12.28 -1.31 -0.09
C TRP A 185 13.13 -0.78 1.05
N PHE A 186 13.08 0.54 1.29
CA PHE A 186 13.71 1.14 2.45
C PHE A 186 13.22 0.47 3.75
N ARG A 187 11.90 0.27 3.88
CA ARG A 187 11.34 -0.42 5.04
C ARG A 187 11.83 -1.85 5.17
N VAL A 188 11.89 -2.62 4.07
CA VAL A 188 12.43 -3.99 4.08
C VAL A 188 13.89 -4.00 4.53
N LYS A 189 14.72 -3.09 4.05
CA LYS A 189 16.11 -3.00 4.50
C LYS A 189 16.23 -2.76 6.00
N GLU A 190 15.43 -1.85 6.55
CA GLU A 190 15.40 -1.58 7.99
C GLU A 190 14.96 -2.82 8.78
N LEU A 191 13.86 -3.46 8.36
CA LEU A 191 13.29 -4.63 9.04
C LEU A 191 14.23 -5.84 9.06
N TYR A 192 14.97 -6.06 7.98
CA TYR A 192 15.87 -7.22 7.84
C TYR A 192 17.34 -6.87 8.08
N GLY A 193 17.65 -5.66 8.57
CA GLY A 193 19.01 -5.23 8.88
C GLY A 193 19.97 -5.25 7.69
N LEU A 194 19.46 -4.94 6.49
CA LEU A 194 20.24 -4.99 5.26
C LEU A 194 21.16 -3.78 5.13
N ALA A 195 22.35 -4.00 4.54
CA ALA A 195 23.28 -2.93 4.26
C ALA A 195 22.70 -1.89 3.30
N GLY A 196 23.14 -0.63 3.45
CA GLY A 196 22.78 0.45 2.53
C GLY A 196 21.37 1.03 2.70
N ALA A 197 20.65 0.75 3.79
CA ALA A 197 19.36 1.38 4.07
C ALA A 197 19.45 2.92 4.10
N GLY A 198 20.49 3.47 4.75
CA GLY A 198 20.77 4.92 4.74
C GLY A 198 21.06 5.47 3.34
N GLN A 199 21.76 4.71 2.48
CA GLN A 199 22.03 5.10 1.09
C GLN A 199 20.75 5.09 0.26
N THR A 200 19.88 4.09 0.44
CA THR A 200 18.55 4.02 -0.19
C THR A 200 17.72 5.24 0.19
N ARG A 201 17.63 5.57 1.48
CA ARG A 201 16.91 6.75 1.98
C ARG A 201 17.46 8.04 1.38
N GLN A 202 18.78 8.21 1.41
CA GLN A 202 19.44 9.38 0.84
C GLN A 202 19.15 9.51 -0.66
N SER A 203 19.36 8.45 -1.42
CA SER A 203 19.16 8.45 -2.87
C SER A 203 17.70 8.69 -3.26
N ALA A 204 16.75 8.15 -2.49
CA ALA A 204 15.34 8.42 -2.67
C ALA A 204 15.01 9.90 -2.39
N GLY A 205 15.56 10.45 -1.29
CA GLY A 205 15.46 11.87 -0.95
C GLY A 205 15.96 12.78 -2.06
N GLU A 206 17.15 12.48 -2.60
CA GLU A 206 17.78 13.26 -3.66
C GLU A 206 17.06 13.12 -5.01
N LEU A 207 16.62 11.92 -5.39
CA LEU A 207 16.05 11.66 -6.72
C LEU A 207 14.57 12.05 -6.81
N PHE A 208 13.76 11.66 -5.82
CA PHE A 208 12.31 11.88 -5.86
C PHE A 208 11.92 13.26 -5.36
N TYR A 209 12.77 13.97 -4.61
CA TYR A 209 12.50 15.34 -4.18
C TYR A 209 13.55 16.29 -4.74
N PRO A 210 13.47 16.59 -6.05
CA PRO A 210 14.45 17.44 -6.70
C PRO A 210 14.45 18.84 -6.09
N PHE A 211 13.41 19.29 -5.39
CA PHE A 211 13.33 20.63 -4.78
C PHE A 211 13.94 20.73 -3.38
N ALA A 212 14.65 19.70 -2.92
CA ALA A 212 15.43 19.78 -1.70
C ALA A 212 16.46 20.93 -1.75
N GLU A 213 16.69 21.58 -0.61
CA GLU A 213 17.75 22.58 -0.47
C GLU A 213 19.14 21.98 -0.68
N THR A 214 19.31 20.71 -0.30
CA THR A 214 20.55 19.97 -0.47
C THR A 214 20.69 19.46 -1.90
N LEU A 215 21.82 19.74 -2.54
CA LEU A 215 22.14 19.20 -3.86
C LEU A 215 22.41 17.69 -3.78
N PRO A 216 21.98 16.91 -4.79
CA PRO A 216 22.31 15.49 -4.85
C PRO A 216 23.80 15.24 -4.78
N THR A 217 24.23 14.13 -4.17
CA THR A 217 25.63 13.79 -3.98
C THR A 217 26.27 13.31 -5.28
N SER A 218 25.51 12.56 -6.10
CA SER A 218 25.95 12.07 -7.40
C SER A 218 25.84 13.14 -8.49
N GLN A 219 26.90 13.32 -9.29
CA GLN A 219 26.84 14.21 -10.46
C GLN A 219 25.78 13.77 -11.48
N ARG A 220 25.47 12.47 -11.58
CA ARG A 220 24.42 11.97 -12.46
C ARG A 220 23.04 12.35 -11.93
N MET A 221 22.79 12.18 -10.63
CA MET A 221 21.53 12.62 -10.02
C MET A 221 21.36 14.13 -10.12
N ARG A 222 22.42 14.93 -9.88
CA ARG A 222 22.37 16.40 -10.07
C ARG A 222 21.85 16.78 -11.45
N ARG A 223 22.42 16.21 -12.53
CA ARG A 223 21.94 16.48 -13.90
C ARG A 223 20.49 16.06 -14.12
N MET A 224 20.06 14.94 -13.55
CA MET A 224 18.67 14.50 -13.65
C MET A 224 17.72 15.45 -12.91
N THR A 225 18.06 15.84 -11.68
CA THR A 225 17.24 16.76 -10.88
C THR A 225 17.20 18.17 -11.47
N ASP A 226 18.28 18.64 -12.09
CA ASP A 226 18.32 19.93 -12.78
C ASP A 226 17.35 19.93 -13.98
N ASN A 227 17.39 18.89 -14.82
CA ASN A 227 16.43 18.72 -15.91
C ASN A 227 14.96 18.66 -15.41
N ILE A 228 14.72 18.01 -14.27
CA ILE A 228 13.38 17.95 -13.67
C ILE A 228 12.92 19.34 -13.20
N ARG A 229 13.79 20.09 -12.52
CA ARG A 229 13.51 21.44 -12.01
C ARG A 229 13.19 22.43 -13.14
N GLU A 230 13.81 22.26 -14.32
CA GLU A 230 13.50 23.07 -15.50
C GLU A 230 12.12 22.74 -16.10
N GLY A 231 11.65 21.50 -15.94
CA GLY A 231 10.42 21.02 -16.57
C GLY A 231 9.15 21.06 -15.70
N MET A 232 9.24 21.40 -14.41
CA MET A 232 8.05 21.52 -13.55
C MET A 232 8.25 22.52 -12.39
N PRO A 233 7.17 23.15 -11.88
CA PRO A 233 7.27 24.01 -10.70
C PRO A 233 7.60 23.20 -9.43
N PRO A 234 8.12 23.86 -8.38
CA PRO A 234 8.30 23.24 -7.08
C PRO A 234 7.02 22.61 -6.54
N SER A 235 7.15 21.42 -5.96
CA SER A 235 6.06 20.65 -5.36
C SER A 235 6.47 20.18 -3.97
N PRO A 236 5.56 20.12 -2.98
CA PRO A 236 5.84 19.55 -1.67
C PRO A 236 5.98 18.02 -1.71
N PHE A 237 5.48 17.38 -2.77
CA PHE A 237 5.48 15.93 -2.90
C PHE A 237 6.79 15.40 -3.46
N PHE A 238 7.15 14.19 -3.04
CA PHE A 238 8.04 13.34 -3.83
C PHE A 238 7.38 13.00 -5.17
N LEU A 239 8.17 12.98 -6.24
CA LEU A 239 7.77 12.48 -7.55
C LEU A 239 7.36 11.01 -7.45
N SER A 240 6.32 10.60 -8.17
CA SER A 240 5.85 9.21 -8.16
C SER A 240 6.85 8.25 -8.80
N PHE A 241 7.54 8.69 -9.84
CA PHE A 241 8.63 7.95 -10.48
C PHE A 241 9.63 8.89 -11.16
N VAL A 242 10.83 8.36 -11.40
CA VAL A 242 11.87 8.97 -12.25
C VAL A 242 12.52 7.87 -13.08
N ASN A 243 12.55 8.06 -14.40
CA ASN A 243 13.30 7.22 -15.32
C ASN A 243 14.32 8.06 -16.12
N PHE A 244 14.89 7.49 -17.19
CA PHE A 244 15.98 8.15 -17.94
C PHE A 244 15.57 9.51 -18.55
N THR A 245 14.33 9.66 -19.00
CA THR A 245 13.85 10.84 -19.75
C THR A 245 12.53 11.42 -19.26
N SER A 246 11.92 10.83 -18.23
CA SER A 246 10.56 11.14 -17.77
C SER A 246 10.46 11.02 -16.26
N TRP A 247 9.51 11.74 -15.69
CA TRP A 247 9.22 11.76 -14.25
C TRP A 247 7.75 12.05 -14.02
N GLY A 248 7.19 11.52 -12.94
CA GLY A 248 5.76 11.66 -12.66
C GLY A 248 5.37 13.04 -12.17
N LEU A 249 4.28 13.58 -12.75
CA LEU A 249 3.69 14.88 -12.40
C LEU A 249 2.39 14.73 -11.61
N GLU A 250 1.83 13.53 -11.55
CA GLU A 250 0.50 13.25 -10.99
C GLU A 250 0.47 13.28 -9.45
N ALA A 251 1.64 13.24 -8.81
CA ALA A 251 1.85 13.05 -7.37
C ALA A 251 1.14 11.80 -6.82
N ASP A 252 1.87 10.69 -6.66
CA ASP A 252 1.34 9.49 -6.01
C ASP A 252 1.17 9.72 -4.49
N LEU A 253 -0.06 9.93 -4.05
CA LEU A 253 -0.38 10.29 -2.67
C LEU A 253 -0.30 9.09 -1.73
N LEU A 254 -0.54 7.87 -2.22
CA LEU A 254 -0.30 6.65 -1.43
C LEU A 254 1.21 6.47 -1.19
N ALA A 255 2.03 6.62 -2.22
CA ALA A 255 3.49 6.50 -2.10
C ALA A 255 4.09 7.58 -1.18
N ASN A 256 3.61 8.82 -1.27
CA ASN A 256 4.04 9.89 -0.37
C ASN A 256 3.61 9.62 1.09
N THR A 257 2.41 9.08 1.29
CA THR A 257 1.95 8.63 2.62
C THR A 257 2.83 7.51 3.17
N LEU A 258 3.17 6.52 2.33
CA LEU A 258 4.06 5.42 2.71
C LEU A 258 5.49 5.91 2.99
N ALA A 259 6.01 6.88 2.24
CA ALA A 259 7.32 7.46 2.48
C ALA A 259 7.43 8.05 3.90
N LEU A 260 6.38 8.70 4.40
CA LEU A 260 6.29 9.14 5.79
C LEU A 260 6.21 7.96 6.76
N LEU A 261 5.33 6.99 6.51
CA LEU A 261 5.13 5.85 7.40
C LEU A 261 6.36 4.95 7.55
N THR A 262 7.17 4.84 6.49
CA THR A 262 8.40 4.04 6.51
C THR A 262 9.60 4.80 7.06
N GLY A 263 9.49 6.12 7.25
CA GLY A 263 10.60 7.00 7.67
C GLY A 263 11.52 7.42 6.53
N LEU A 264 11.18 7.11 5.27
CA LEU A 264 11.91 7.59 4.10
C LEU A 264 11.86 9.13 4.05
N ALA A 265 10.65 9.68 4.19
CA ALA A 265 10.43 11.11 4.44
C ALA A 265 10.71 11.42 5.93
N ASP A 266 11.48 12.47 6.20
CA ASP A 266 11.57 12.98 7.57
C ASP A 266 10.25 13.63 8.02
N PRO A 267 10.01 13.78 9.34
CA PRO A 267 8.75 14.34 9.84
C PRO A 267 8.41 15.74 9.31
N SER A 268 9.42 16.59 9.04
CA SER A 268 9.18 17.94 8.52
C SER A 268 8.68 17.90 7.08
N HIS A 269 9.21 16.98 6.27
CA HIS A 269 8.70 16.74 4.91
C HIS A 269 7.33 16.06 4.95
N GLY A 270 7.13 15.11 5.86
CA GLY A 270 5.83 14.50 6.13
C GLY A 270 4.73 15.53 6.42
N GLU A 271 4.99 16.51 7.27
CA GLU A 271 4.06 17.62 7.55
C GLU A 271 3.72 18.43 6.30
N ARG A 272 4.71 18.73 5.43
CA ARG A 272 4.45 19.44 4.16
C ARG A 272 3.56 18.62 3.22
N ILE A 273 3.80 17.31 3.12
CA ILE A 273 2.99 16.39 2.31
C ILE A 273 1.55 16.35 2.84
N VAL A 274 1.37 16.18 4.16
CA VAL A 274 0.05 16.10 4.80
C VAL A 274 -0.73 17.40 4.62
N SER A 275 -0.09 18.55 4.86
CA SER A 275 -0.73 19.86 4.63
C SER A 275 -1.17 20.02 3.17
N ALA A 276 -0.32 19.65 2.21
CA ALA A 276 -0.67 19.75 0.80
C ALA A 276 -1.82 18.81 0.38
N VAL A 277 -1.93 17.61 0.96
CA VAL A 277 -3.07 16.70 0.76
C VAL A 277 -4.37 17.30 1.29
N ILE A 278 -4.32 17.93 2.47
CA ILE A 278 -5.47 18.58 3.10
C ILE A 278 -5.90 19.80 2.27
N GLU A 279 -4.97 20.70 1.94
CA GLU A 279 -5.22 21.91 1.15
C GLU A 279 -5.73 21.59 -0.26
N GLY A 280 -5.19 20.54 -0.91
CA GLY A 280 -5.66 20.05 -2.21
C GLY A 280 -6.97 19.25 -2.15
N GLY A 281 -7.49 18.99 -0.95
CA GLY A 281 -8.75 18.25 -0.74
C GLY A 281 -8.67 16.77 -1.15
N ALA A 282 -7.48 16.17 -1.27
CA ALA A 282 -7.32 14.80 -1.77
C ALA A 282 -7.85 13.72 -0.81
N HIS A 283 -8.08 14.08 0.44
CA HIS A 283 -8.76 13.29 1.47
C HIS A 283 -10.31 13.32 1.36
N ARG A 284 -10.86 13.93 0.31
CA ARG A 284 -12.31 14.04 0.04
C ARG A 284 -12.65 13.57 -1.38
N PRO A 285 -13.87 13.06 -1.64
CA PRO A 285 -14.98 12.88 -0.67
C PRO A 285 -14.73 11.76 0.34
N TYR A 286 -13.88 10.79 -0.02
CA TYR A 286 -13.40 9.74 0.89
C TYR A 286 -11.86 9.69 0.86
N PRO A 287 -11.20 9.39 1.99
CA PRO A 287 -9.77 9.22 2.04
C PRO A 287 -9.39 7.90 1.35
N LEU A 288 -8.36 7.82 0.52
CA LEU A 288 -7.51 8.89 -0.02
C LEU A 288 -7.55 8.79 -1.55
N ARG A 289 -7.71 9.92 -2.26
CA ARG A 289 -7.42 9.96 -3.71
C ARG A 289 -5.97 9.61 -3.92
N VAL A 290 -5.69 8.61 -4.75
CA VAL A 290 -4.34 8.03 -4.85
C VAL A 290 -3.37 8.85 -5.70
N VAL A 291 -3.89 9.83 -6.45
CA VAL A 291 -3.07 10.84 -7.14
C VAL A 291 -3.58 12.24 -6.83
N GLY A 292 -2.68 13.23 -6.83
CA GLY A 292 -3.02 14.64 -6.63
C GLY A 292 -3.69 15.25 -7.85
N THR A 293 -3.14 15.01 -9.03
CA THR A 293 -3.67 15.47 -10.32
C THR A 293 -3.66 14.31 -11.30
N PRO A 294 -4.80 13.91 -11.89
CA PRO A 294 -4.84 12.78 -12.81
C PRO A 294 -4.08 13.08 -14.10
N ILE A 295 -3.60 12.02 -14.74
CA ILE A 295 -3.05 12.07 -16.09
C ILE A 295 -4.21 12.18 -17.06
N GLU A 296 -4.28 13.28 -17.81
CA GLU A 296 -5.33 13.57 -18.79
C GLU A 296 -5.00 12.95 -20.17
N PRO A 297 -6.02 12.61 -21.00
CA PRO A 297 -5.78 12.29 -22.40
C PRO A 297 -5.03 13.42 -23.12
N GLY A 298 -3.89 13.10 -23.70
CA GLY A 298 -2.99 14.07 -24.35
C GLY A 298 -1.79 14.48 -23.49
N ASP A 299 -1.75 14.12 -22.21
CA ASP A 299 -0.54 14.22 -21.40
C ASP A 299 0.57 13.30 -21.96
N PRO A 300 1.85 13.71 -21.94
CA PRO A 300 2.98 12.87 -22.36
C PRO A 300 3.08 11.51 -21.63
N HIS A 301 2.56 11.41 -20.41
CA HIS A 301 2.50 10.18 -19.63
C HIS A 301 1.23 9.36 -19.88
N TRP A 302 0.26 9.89 -20.64
CA TRP A 302 -0.89 9.09 -21.05
C TRP A 302 -0.43 7.88 -21.86
N ARG A 303 -0.96 6.71 -21.53
CA ARG A 303 -0.68 5.47 -22.26
C ARG A 303 -1.99 4.92 -22.84
N PRO A 304 -1.98 4.36 -24.06
CA PRO A 304 -3.18 3.75 -24.64
C PRO A 304 -3.83 2.69 -23.74
N TYR A 305 -3.05 1.96 -22.93
CA TYR A 305 -3.59 0.96 -22.02
C TYR A 305 -4.39 1.54 -20.85
N MET A 306 -4.25 2.84 -20.53
CA MET A 306 -5.06 3.50 -19.49
C MET A 306 -6.54 3.60 -19.87
N LEU A 307 -6.85 3.53 -21.17
CA LEU A 307 -8.21 3.45 -21.70
C LEU A 307 -8.80 2.04 -21.66
N ARG A 308 -8.00 1.01 -21.33
CA ARG A 308 -8.47 -0.37 -21.36
C ARG A 308 -9.63 -0.53 -20.37
N HIS A 309 -10.75 -1.04 -20.88
CA HIS A 309 -12.01 -1.19 -20.12
C HIS A 309 -12.58 0.12 -19.55
N GLU A 310 -12.09 1.28 -20.00
CA GLU A 310 -12.49 2.61 -19.52
C GLU A 310 -12.30 2.81 -18.00
N GLN A 311 -11.43 2.02 -17.36
CA GLN A 311 -11.29 2.00 -15.90
C GLN A 311 -10.36 3.08 -15.35
N ASN A 312 -9.38 3.57 -16.13
CA ASN A 312 -8.32 4.44 -15.63
C ASN A 312 -8.35 5.87 -16.22
N LEU A 313 -9.56 6.33 -16.54
CA LEU A 313 -9.83 7.73 -16.90
C LEU A 313 -9.52 8.67 -15.71
N PRO A 314 -9.41 9.99 -15.94
CA PRO A 314 -9.18 10.95 -14.86
C PRO A 314 -10.16 10.79 -13.69
N TRP A 315 -9.61 10.75 -12.48
CA TRP A 315 -10.33 10.52 -11.21
C TRP A 315 -10.94 9.12 -11.06
N GLN A 316 -10.48 8.15 -11.85
CA GLN A 316 -10.91 6.76 -11.76
C GLN A 316 -9.75 5.83 -11.41
N TYR A 317 -10.05 4.75 -10.70
CA TYR A 317 -9.14 3.66 -10.39
C TYR A 317 -7.75 4.16 -9.93
N HIS A 318 -6.66 3.77 -10.59
CA HIS A 318 -5.30 4.20 -10.25
C HIS A 318 -5.00 5.66 -10.61
N ASN A 319 -5.74 6.24 -11.57
CA ASN A 319 -5.60 7.60 -12.05
C ASN A 319 -6.47 8.60 -11.24
N GLY A 320 -6.43 8.45 -9.91
CA GLY A 320 -7.05 9.39 -8.97
C GLY A 320 -8.38 8.99 -8.38
N GLY A 321 -8.74 7.70 -8.44
CA GLY A 321 -9.80 7.17 -7.57
C GLY A 321 -9.44 7.29 -6.09
N SER A 322 -10.44 7.35 -5.22
CA SER A 322 -10.29 7.22 -3.78
C SER A 322 -10.31 5.74 -3.37
N TRP A 323 -9.26 5.24 -2.73
CA TRP A 323 -9.18 3.84 -2.30
C TRP A 323 -9.24 3.73 -0.77
N PRO A 324 -10.21 3.01 -0.18
CA PRO A 324 -10.34 2.94 1.27
C PRO A 324 -9.10 2.37 1.99
N PHE A 325 -8.42 1.37 1.42
CA PHE A 325 -7.16 0.86 2.01
C PHE A 325 -6.06 1.93 2.04
N ALA A 326 -6.00 2.82 1.04
CA ALA A 326 -5.08 3.95 1.03
C ALA A 326 -5.51 5.01 2.06
N GLY A 327 -6.81 5.21 2.25
CA GLY A 327 -7.37 6.04 3.33
C GLY A 327 -6.96 5.59 4.73
N ALA A 328 -6.86 4.28 4.95
CA ALA A 328 -6.34 3.76 6.20
C ALA A 328 -4.85 4.10 6.41
N PHE A 329 -3.99 3.99 5.38
CA PHE A 329 -2.60 4.45 5.48
C PHE A 329 -2.51 5.95 5.76
N TRP A 330 -3.39 6.76 5.15
CA TRP A 330 -3.51 8.19 5.44
C TRP A 330 -3.80 8.47 6.92
N ILE A 331 -4.75 7.73 7.51
CA ILE A 331 -5.05 7.83 8.95
C ILE A 331 -3.84 7.47 9.82
N LEU A 332 -3.11 6.41 9.45
CA LEU A 332 -1.87 6.04 10.16
C LEU A 332 -0.80 7.13 10.07
N ALA A 333 -0.73 7.86 8.95
CA ALA A 333 0.22 8.94 8.74
C ALA A 333 -0.14 10.17 9.59
N LEU A 334 -1.42 10.52 9.70
CA LEU A 334 -1.89 11.56 10.61
C LEU A 334 -1.54 11.25 12.07
N ASP A 335 -1.81 10.02 12.53
CA ASP A 335 -1.43 9.59 13.88
C ASP A 335 0.09 9.62 14.11
N ARG A 336 0.89 9.25 13.09
CA ARG A 336 2.37 9.29 13.16
C ARG A 336 2.93 10.71 13.33
N LEU A 337 2.19 11.72 12.90
CA LEU A 337 2.50 13.14 13.08
C LEU A 337 1.86 13.75 14.33
N GLY A 338 1.12 12.96 15.11
CA GLY A 338 0.42 13.45 16.31
C GLY A 338 -0.90 14.18 16.02
N LYS A 339 -1.38 14.18 14.77
CA LYS A 339 -2.69 14.75 14.34
C LYS A 339 -3.83 13.77 14.61
N ARG A 340 -3.98 13.44 15.89
CA ARG A 340 -4.78 12.29 16.33
C ARG A 340 -6.28 12.54 16.25
N GLU A 341 -6.73 13.77 16.50
CA GLU A 341 -8.15 14.11 16.38
C GLU A 341 -8.59 14.01 14.92
N GLU A 342 -7.78 14.56 14.01
CA GLU A 342 -7.96 14.48 12.56
C GLU A 342 -7.92 13.01 12.09
N ALA A 343 -7.01 12.19 12.64
CA ALA A 343 -6.97 10.76 12.32
C ALA A 343 -8.28 10.03 12.69
N TRP A 344 -8.91 10.39 13.82
CA TRP A 344 -10.21 9.85 14.21
C TRP A 344 -11.35 10.33 13.31
N GLU A 345 -11.34 11.60 12.91
CA GLU A 345 -12.31 12.15 11.96
C GLU A 345 -12.21 11.43 10.61
N GLU A 346 -10.99 11.24 10.10
CA GLU A 346 -10.76 10.51 8.85
C GLU A 346 -11.15 9.03 8.95
N LEU A 347 -10.99 8.39 10.12
CA LEU A 347 -11.48 7.02 10.33
C LEU A 347 -13.01 6.93 10.26
N GLU A 348 -13.73 7.97 10.69
CA GLU A 348 -15.17 8.06 10.56
C GLU A 348 -15.60 8.24 9.10
N VAL A 349 -14.87 9.08 8.33
CA VAL A 349 -15.10 9.22 6.88
C VAL A 349 -14.79 7.91 6.13
N LEU A 350 -13.75 7.19 6.53
CA LEU A 350 -13.44 5.87 6.00
C LEU A 350 -14.55 4.85 6.34
N ALA A 351 -15.13 4.91 7.53
CA ALA A 351 -16.29 4.09 7.90
C ALA A 351 -17.51 4.39 7.02
N LEU A 352 -17.77 5.68 6.71
CA LEU A 352 -18.80 6.07 5.74
C LEU A 352 -18.56 5.48 4.36
N ALA A 353 -17.32 5.51 3.86
CA ALA A 353 -16.95 4.90 2.58
C ALA A 353 -17.27 3.39 2.59
N ASN A 354 -16.84 2.68 3.62
CA ASN A 354 -17.09 1.25 3.75
C ASN A 354 -18.58 0.89 3.90
N GLN A 355 -19.39 1.78 4.47
CA GLN A 355 -20.84 1.62 4.65
C GLN A 355 -21.64 1.75 3.34
N VAL A 356 -21.11 2.43 2.31
CA VAL A 356 -21.82 2.62 1.03
C VAL A 356 -22.31 1.27 0.49
N ASN A 357 -23.55 1.25 -0.01
CA ASN A 357 -24.27 0.07 -0.49
C ASN A 357 -24.43 -1.03 0.58
N ASP A 358 -24.75 -0.63 1.82
CA ASP A 358 -24.98 -1.54 2.96
C ASP A 358 -23.75 -2.38 3.32
N TRP A 359 -22.69 -1.69 3.75
CA TRP A 359 -21.43 -2.31 4.16
C TRP A 359 -20.81 -3.18 3.07
N GLU A 360 -20.83 -2.68 1.83
CA GLU A 360 -20.32 -3.43 0.68
C GLU A 360 -18.80 -3.49 0.66
N PHE A 361 -18.09 -2.56 1.33
CA PHE A 361 -16.63 -2.40 1.22
C PHE A 361 -16.19 -2.37 -0.25
N ASN A 362 -16.72 -1.40 -0.98
CA ASN A 362 -16.37 -1.13 -2.38
C ASN A 362 -14.86 -0.98 -2.58
N GLU A 363 -14.33 -1.50 -3.68
CA GLU A 363 -12.91 -1.48 -3.99
C GLU A 363 -12.32 -0.07 -4.03
N TRP A 364 -12.99 0.82 -4.74
CA TRP A 364 -12.59 2.21 -4.88
C TRP A 364 -13.80 3.09 -5.18
N PHE A 365 -13.58 4.40 -5.10
CA PHE A 365 -14.59 5.41 -5.37
C PHE A 365 -14.07 6.38 -6.41
N HIS A 366 -14.94 6.89 -7.26
CA HIS A 366 -14.58 7.96 -8.18
C HIS A 366 -14.06 9.18 -7.38
N GLY A 367 -12.88 9.69 -7.73
CA GLY A 367 -12.12 10.64 -6.89
C GLY A 367 -12.81 11.98 -6.64
N THR A 368 -13.69 12.43 -7.55
CA THR A 368 -14.46 13.67 -7.36
C THR A 368 -15.89 13.43 -6.90
N SER A 369 -16.68 12.63 -7.63
CA SER A 369 -18.09 12.38 -7.31
C SER A 369 -18.32 11.49 -6.09
N GLY A 370 -17.33 10.67 -5.69
CA GLY A 370 -17.49 9.71 -4.60
C GLY A 370 -18.40 8.53 -4.94
N ALA A 371 -18.69 8.29 -6.22
CA ALA A 371 -19.48 7.14 -6.64
C ALA A 371 -18.73 5.82 -6.35
N PRO A 372 -19.38 4.80 -5.76
CA PRO A 372 -18.76 3.50 -5.52
C PRO A 372 -18.48 2.78 -6.84
N MET A 373 -17.30 2.17 -6.96
CA MET A 373 -16.81 1.52 -8.17
C MET A 373 -16.01 0.25 -7.83
N GLY A 374 -15.76 -0.58 -8.85
CA GLY A 374 -14.95 -1.78 -8.73
C GLY A 374 -15.67 -2.95 -8.09
N MET A 375 -14.93 -3.82 -7.41
CA MET A 375 -15.45 -5.03 -6.79
C MET A 375 -15.99 -4.82 -5.39
N ALA A 376 -17.11 -5.48 -5.09
CA ALA A 376 -17.68 -5.56 -3.75
C ALA A 376 -16.91 -6.53 -2.83
N GLY A 377 -16.95 -6.25 -1.52
CA GLY A 377 -16.47 -7.15 -0.47
C GLY A 377 -14.95 -7.25 -0.40
N GLN A 378 -14.24 -6.13 -0.52
CA GLN A 378 -12.77 -6.09 -0.59
C GLN A 378 -12.10 -6.28 0.77
N SER A 379 -11.30 -7.35 0.88
CA SER A 379 -10.70 -7.78 2.14
C SER A 379 -9.72 -6.77 2.70
N TRP A 380 -8.90 -6.14 1.85
CA TRP A 380 -7.90 -5.18 2.30
C TRP A 380 -8.48 -3.89 2.90
N ASN A 381 -9.70 -3.51 2.51
CA ASN A 381 -10.40 -2.31 2.99
C ASN A 381 -10.87 -2.59 4.41
N ALA A 382 -11.46 -3.78 4.64
CA ALA A 382 -11.80 -4.24 5.97
C ALA A 382 -10.57 -4.43 6.87
N ALA A 383 -9.54 -5.12 6.40
CA ALA A 383 -8.34 -5.36 7.21
C ALA A 383 -7.62 -4.05 7.57
N MET A 384 -7.46 -3.13 6.62
CA MET A 384 -6.81 -1.86 6.88
C MET A 384 -7.65 -0.93 7.76
N PHE A 385 -8.98 -1.00 7.70
CA PHE A 385 -9.85 -0.35 8.70
C PHE A 385 -9.55 -0.86 10.11
N LEU A 386 -9.42 -2.17 10.32
CA LEU A 386 -9.04 -2.74 11.62
C LEU A 386 -7.65 -2.28 12.05
N LEU A 387 -6.68 -2.21 11.14
CA LEU A 387 -5.34 -1.72 11.46
C LEU A 387 -5.36 -0.26 11.94
N ALA A 388 -6.12 0.60 11.24
CA ALA A 388 -6.26 2.01 11.60
C ALA A 388 -6.97 2.16 12.96
N TYR A 389 -8.08 1.43 13.17
CA TYR A 389 -8.78 1.39 14.45
C TYR A 389 -7.85 0.98 15.60
N HIS A 390 -7.17 -0.16 15.47
CA HIS A 390 -6.29 -0.67 16.54
C HIS A 390 -5.10 0.24 16.78
N THR A 391 -4.56 0.88 15.75
CA THR A 391 -3.53 1.93 15.91
C THR A 391 -4.05 3.10 16.74
N LEU A 392 -5.26 3.57 16.46
CA LEU A 392 -5.85 4.68 17.20
C LEU A 392 -6.34 4.25 18.59
N THR A 393 -6.62 2.98 18.88
CA THR A 393 -7.06 2.57 20.22
C THR A 393 -5.93 2.12 21.14
N ASP A 394 -4.92 1.45 20.60
CA ASP A 394 -3.82 0.89 21.38
C ASP A 394 -2.86 2.04 21.76
N ARG A 395 -2.86 2.41 23.05
CA ARG A 395 -2.07 3.50 23.63
C ARG A 395 -0.56 3.24 23.69
N THR A 396 0.01 2.46 22.78
CA THR A 396 1.45 2.20 22.81
C THR A 396 2.17 3.45 22.30
N PRO A 397 2.99 4.13 23.11
CA PRO A 397 3.86 5.18 22.60
C PRO A 397 4.76 4.51 21.55
N ARG A 398 4.64 4.91 20.28
CA ARG A 398 5.56 4.42 19.26
C ARG A 398 6.95 4.96 19.62
N MET A 399 7.87 4.07 19.99
CA MET A 399 9.28 4.41 19.96
C MET A 399 9.63 4.78 18.52
N THR A 400 10.28 5.93 18.42
CA THR A 400 10.63 6.73 17.24
C THR A 400 11.07 5.94 16.02
#